data_AF-A0A6G0RJE0-F1
#
_entry.id   AF-A0A6G0RJE0-F1
#
_cell.length_a   1.000
_cell.length_b   1.000
_cell.length_c   1.000
_cell.angle_alpha   90.00
_cell.angle_beta   90.00
_cell.angle_gamma   90.00
#
_symmetry.space_group_name_H-M   'P 1'
#
loop_
_entity.id
_entity.type
_entity.pdbx_description
1 polymer ?
#
loop_
_entity_poly.entity_id
_entity_poly.type
_entity_poly.pdbx_seq_one_letter_code
_entity_poly.pdbx_strand_id
1 'polypeptide(L)'
;MDFIAAYLVRDESGAVFVKLMDRFGVHLAFVEGRVGKPLAKNSVISYFRHVKNWLLDTYPTHRATIEKKVLKMGQTLERHCLKRVEGGMVKKAPACTKEDLRILMDGLYYDAASPKDYQDAALLALMWYAFGRASDLGFVVKGNLSVSADGVVFVRLIRVKTAEEQGISLFPDKDNFITCPLHAIVMALVMQDAPCAQLLVHPHLAASSYENMTAPVDVPLAEALVSCEKQR
;
A
#
# COMPACT_ATOMS: atom_id res chain seq x y z
N MET A 1 -33.57 -26.64 10.95
CA MET A 1 -32.84 -26.37 9.69
C MET A 1 -33.73 -25.66 8.67
N ASP A 2 -35.06 -25.70 8.85
CA ASP A 2 -36.05 -25.21 7.85
C ASP A 2 -36.11 -23.68 7.71
N PHE A 3 -35.80 -22.93 8.77
CA PHE A 3 -35.77 -21.47 8.72
C PHE A 3 -34.66 -20.94 7.81
N ILE A 4 -33.43 -21.45 7.94
CA ILE A 4 -32.29 -21.00 7.10
C ILE A 4 -32.51 -21.43 5.64
N ALA A 5 -33.04 -22.63 5.41
CA ALA A 5 -33.37 -23.11 4.08
C ALA A 5 -34.44 -22.22 3.41
N ALA A 6 -35.49 -21.82 4.13
CA ALA A 6 -36.53 -20.93 3.59
C ALA A 6 -36.01 -19.54 3.21
N TYR A 7 -35.03 -19.00 3.94
CA TYR A 7 -34.37 -17.72 3.59
C TYR A 7 -33.42 -17.85 2.41
N LEU A 8 -32.71 -18.97 2.27
CA LEU A 8 -31.80 -19.23 1.15
C LEU A 8 -32.55 -19.52 -0.17
N VAL A 9 -33.69 -20.22 -0.10
CA VAL A 9 -34.53 -20.51 -1.28
C VAL A 9 -35.17 -19.23 -1.85
N ARG A 10 -35.47 -18.24 -0.99
CA ARG A 10 -36.12 -16.98 -1.38
C ARG A 10 -35.14 -15.86 -1.77
N ASP A 11 -33.83 -16.08 -1.62
CA ASP A 11 -32.80 -15.07 -1.90
C ASP A 11 -32.23 -15.23 -3.31
N GLU A 12 -32.80 -14.49 -4.26
CA GLU A 12 -32.35 -14.41 -5.65
C GLU A 12 -30.96 -13.74 -5.81
N SER A 13 -30.46 -13.06 -4.78
CA SER A 13 -29.19 -12.32 -4.85
C SER A 13 -27.98 -13.14 -4.38
N GLY A 14 -28.22 -14.24 -3.64
CA GLY A 14 -27.18 -15.00 -2.96
C GLY A 14 -26.48 -14.26 -1.82
N ALA A 15 -27.00 -13.12 -1.37
CA ALA A 15 -26.42 -12.33 -0.28
C ALA A 15 -26.50 -13.06 1.08
N VAL A 16 -27.58 -13.79 1.33
CA VAL A 16 -27.79 -14.59 2.54
C VAL A 16 -26.74 -15.70 2.62
N PHE A 17 -26.43 -16.35 1.49
CA PHE A 17 -25.35 -17.35 1.40
C PHE A 17 -24.01 -16.75 1.80
N VAL A 18 -23.66 -15.62 1.21
CA VAL A 18 -22.38 -14.94 1.44
C VAL A 18 -22.27 -14.52 2.91
N LYS A 19 -23.34 -13.98 3.50
CA LYS A 19 -23.40 -13.58 4.91
C LYS A 19 -23.29 -14.78 5.86
N LEU A 20 -23.90 -15.91 5.52
CA LEU A 20 -23.78 -17.15 6.28
C LEU A 20 -22.34 -17.67 6.29
N MET A 21 -21.71 -17.74 5.11
CA MET A 21 -20.32 -18.18 4.97
C MET A 21 -19.34 -17.25 5.68
N ASP A 22 -19.58 -15.94 5.65
CA ASP A 22 -18.79 -14.95 6.38
C ASP A 22 -18.85 -15.19 7.90
N ARG A 23 -20.05 -15.31 8.46
CA ARG A 23 -20.25 -15.60 9.90
C ARG A 23 -19.66 -16.95 10.29
N PHE A 24 -19.80 -17.96 9.44
CA PHE A 24 -19.21 -19.28 9.67
C PHE A 24 -17.68 -19.23 9.64
N GLY A 25 -17.09 -18.50 8.68
CA GLY A 25 -15.64 -18.30 8.61
C GLY A 25 -15.09 -17.59 9.85
N VAL A 26 -15.78 -16.56 10.34
CA VAL A 26 -15.43 -15.87 11.59
C VAL A 26 -15.53 -16.83 12.77
N HIS A 27 -16.60 -17.62 12.88
CA HIS A 27 -16.73 -18.60 13.96
C HIS A 27 -15.58 -19.62 13.96
N LEU A 28 -15.26 -20.20 12.80
CA LEU A 28 -14.12 -21.12 12.67
C LEU A 28 -12.77 -20.45 12.98
N ALA A 29 -12.67 -19.14 12.74
CA ALA A 29 -11.47 -18.39 13.08
C ALA A 29 -11.29 -18.24 14.59
N PHE A 30 -12.34 -18.17 15.40
CA PHE A 30 -12.22 -17.90 16.84
C PHE A 30 -12.63 -19.06 17.75
N VAL A 31 -13.21 -20.13 17.21
CA VAL A 31 -13.58 -21.29 18.00
C VAL A 31 -12.35 -22.03 18.50
N GLU A 32 -12.36 -22.34 19.80
CA GLU A 32 -11.30 -23.08 20.49
C GLU A 32 -11.68 -24.56 20.58
N GLY A 33 -10.69 -25.43 20.36
CA GLY A 33 -10.82 -26.85 20.58
C GLY A 33 -10.79 -27.22 22.07
N ARG A 34 -10.79 -28.53 22.35
CA ARG A 34 -10.86 -29.09 23.73
C ARG A 34 -9.75 -28.62 24.68
N VAL A 35 -8.69 -28.00 24.17
CA VAL A 35 -7.50 -27.56 24.93
C VAL A 35 -7.45 -26.02 25.04
N GLY A 36 -8.54 -25.30 24.74
CA GLY A 36 -8.56 -23.83 24.71
C GLY A 36 -7.67 -23.24 23.62
N LYS A 37 -7.25 -24.05 22.64
CA LYS A 37 -6.42 -23.63 21.51
C LYS A 37 -7.30 -23.42 20.29
N PRO A 38 -7.04 -22.38 19.47
CA PRO A 38 -7.74 -22.21 18.20
C PRO A 38 -7.61 -23.45 17.30
N LEU A 39 -8.63 -23.71 16.48
CA LEU A 39 -8.58 -24.79 15.50
C LEU A 39 -7.35 -24.69 14.57
N ALA A 40 -6.75 -25.83 14.26
CA ALA A 40 -5.66 -25.91 13.30
C ALA A 40 -6.10 -25.43 11.90
N LYS A 41 -5.18 -24.79 11.16
CA LYS A 41 -5.43 -24.27 9.80
C LYS A 41 -6.14 -25.30 8.93
N ASN A 42 -5.61 -26.51 8.88
CA ASN A 42 -6.12 -27.58 8.02
C ASN A 42 -7.57 -27.93 8.36
N SER A 43 -7.92 -27.94 9.65
CA SER A 43 -9.28 -28.18 10.13
C SER A 43 -10.24 -27.05 9.73
N VAL A 44 -9.83 -25.78 9.94
CA VAL A 44 -10.62 -24.60 9.57
C VAL A 44 -10.93 -24.59 8.07
N ILE A 45 -9.91 -24.80 7.23
CA ILE A 45 -10.07 -24.80 5.77
C ILE A 45 -10.90 -25.98 5.30
N SER A 46 -10.74 -27.16 5.91
CA SER A 46 -11.56 -28.32 5.60
C SER A 46 -13.04 -28.06 5.90
N TYR A 47 -13.37 -27.58 7.10
CA TYR A 47 -14.75 -27.28 7.49
C TYR A 47 -15.38 -26.20 6.60
N PHE A 48 -14.65 -25.12 6.34
CA PHE A 48 -15.12 -24.05 5.45
C PHE A 48 -15.40 -24.58 4.03
N ARG A 49 -14.51 -25.44 3.50
CA ARG A 49 -14.68 -26.05 2.17
C ARG A 49 -15.88 -27.00 2.11
N HIS A 50 -16.06 -27.82 3.15
CA HIS A 50 -17.19 -28.76 3.20
C HIS A 50 -18.53 -28.04 3.20
N VAL A 51 -18.70 -27.02 4.04
CA VAL A 51 -19.95 -26.24 4.09
C VAL A 51 -20.16 -25.46 2.81
N LYS A 52 -19.10 -24.87 2.22
CA LYS A 52 -19.18 -24.22 0.91
C LYS A 52 -19.70 -25.18 -0.16
N ASN A 53 -19.08 -26.35 -0.31
CA ASN A 53 -19.44 -27.30 -1.36
C ASN A 53 -20.87 -27.80 -1.17
N TRP A 54 -21.25 -28.17 0.06
CA TRP A 54 -22.61 -28.59 0.38
C TRP A 54 -23.66 -27.52 0.03
N LEU A 55 -23.41 -26.26 0.37
CA LEU A 55 -24.32 -25.17 0.02
C LEU A 55 -24.37 -24.90 -1.49
N LEU A 56 -23.24 -24.99 -2.21
CA LEU A 56 -23.20 -24.80 -3.67
C LEU A 56 -23.89 -25.93 -4.44
N ASP A 57 -23.91 -27.15 -3.90
CA ASP A 57 -24.62 -28.28 -4.47
C ASP A 57 -26.12 -28.21 -4.20
N THR A 58 -26.52 -27.62 -3.06
CA THR A 58 -27.93 -27.41 -2.69
C THR A 58 -28.56 -26.24 -3.46
N TYR A 59 -27.80 -25.21 -3.82
CA TYR A 59 -28.29 -23.97 -4.45
C TYR A 59 -27.52 -23.64 -5.75
N PRO A 60 -27.76 -24.35 -6.85
CA PRO A 60 -26.98 -24.22 -8.09
C PRO A 60 -27.23 -22.91 -8.86
N THR A 61 -28.38 -22.26 -8.65
CA THR A 61 -28.89 -21.14 -9.46
C THR A 61 -27.94 -19.92 -9.54
N HIS A 62 -27.08 -19.71 -8.53
CA HIS A 62 -26.16 -18.56 -8.47
C HIS A 62 -24.69 -18.98 -8.26
N ARG A 63 -24.37 -20.23 -8.58
CA ARG A 63 -23.08 -20.88 -8.26
C ARG A 63 -21.87 -20.05 -8.71
N ALA A 64 -21.83 -19.60 -9.97
CA ALA A 64 -20.68 -18.87 -10.52
C ALA A 64 -20.38 -17.54 -9.80
N THR A 65 -21.42 -16.78 -9.42
CA THR A 65 -21.27 -15.47 -8.77
C THR A 65 -20.88 -15.60 -7.30
N ILE A 66 -21.47 -16.58 -6.60
CA ILE A 66 -21.23 -16.82 -5.18
C ILE A 66 -19.87 -17.48 -4.96
N GLU A 67 -19.49 -18.43 -5.83
CA GLU A 67 -18.24 -19.18 -5.71
C GLU A 67 -17.02 -18.26 -5.69
N LYS A 68 -16.97 -17.24 -6.55
CA LYS A 68 -15.88 -16.25 -6.56
C LYS A 68 -15.80 -15.46 -5.24
N LYS A 69 -16.94 -15.06 -4.67
CA LYS A 69 -16.98 -14.32 -3.39
C LYS A 69 -16.52 -15.21 -2.23
N VAL A 70 -17.01 -16.44 -2.18
CA VAL A 70 -16.70 -17.40 -1.10
C VAL A 70 -15.27 -17.93 -1.21
N LEU A 71 -14.72 -18.03 -2.42
CA LEU A 71 -13.31 -18.36 -2.63
C LEU A 71 -12.39 -17.27 -2.04
N LYS A 72 -12.69 -15.98 -2.28
CA LYS A 72 -11.95 -14.86 -1.66
C LYS A 72 -12.04 -14.87 -0.14
N MET A 73 -13.21 -15.22 0.41
CA MET A 73 -13.39 -15.40 1.86
C MET A 73 -12.51 -16.54 2.40
N GLY A 74 -12.49 -17.69 1.72
CA GLY A 74 -11.65 -18.83 2.09
C GLY A 74 -10.15 -18.49 2.07
N GLN A 75 -9.68 -17.77 1.05
CA GLN A 75 -8.29 -17.29 0.97
C GLN A 75 -7.94 -16.32 2.11
N THR A 76 -8.87 -15.45 2.49
CA THR A 76 -8.70 -14.51 3.60
C THR A 76 -8.60 -15.25 4.92
N LEU A 77 -9.48 -16.24 5.13
CA LEU A 77 -9.47 -17.11 6.29
C LEU A 77 -8.17 -17.92 6.38
N GLU A 78 -7.70 -18.48 5.26
CA GLU A 78 -6.43 -19.23 5.22
C GLU A 78 -5.24 -18.36 5.59
N ARG A 79 -5.15 -17.15 5.01
CA ARG A 79 -4.10 -16.19 5.34
C ARG A 79 -4.13 -15.79 6.81
N HIS A 80 -5.32 -15.62 7.38
CA HIS A 80 -5.47 -15.34 8.81
C HIS A 80 -4.99 -16.53 9.66
N CYS A 81 -5.32 -17.76 9.30
CA CYS A 81 -4.84 -18.96 9.99
C CYS A 81 -3.31 -19.13 9.89
N LEU A 82 -2.71 -18.85 8.73
CA LEU A 82 -1.25 -18.89 8.54
C LEU A 82 -0.53 -17.91 9.48
N LYS A 83 -0.98 -16.65 9.52
CA LYS A 83 -0.44 -15.62 10.41
C LYS A 83 -0.59 -15.96 11.91
N ARG A 84 -1.57 -16.79 12.27
CA ARG A 84 -1.75 -17.27 13.64
C ARG A 84 -0.76 -18.36 14.03
N VAL A 85 -0.38 -19.24 13.09
CA VAL A 85 0.56 -20.35 13.34
C VAL A 85 2.00 -19.87 13.38
N GLU A 86 2.36 -18.87 12.57
CA GLU A 86 3.71 -18.28 12.52
C GLU A 86 4.01 -17.30 13.67
N GLY A 87 3.15 -17.20 14.68
CA GLY A 87 3.45 -16.40 15.87
C GLY A 87 3.25 -14.89 15.70
N GLY A 88 2.20 -14.46 14.98
CA GLY A 88 1.66 -13.13 15.20
C GLY A 88 0.93 -12.54 14.00
N MET A 89 -0.29 -12.08 14.24
CA MET A 89 -0.72 -10.82 13.64
C MET A 89 0.42 -9.83 13.87
N VAL A 90 1.20 -9.55 12.81
CA VAL A 90 2.41 -8.72 12.87
C VAL A 90 2.12 -7.59 13.84
N LYS A 91 2.87 -7.50 14.95
CA LYS A 91 2.88 -6.31 15.80
C LYS A 91 3.19 -5.18 14.83
N LYS A 92 2.16 -4.49 14.34
CA LYS A 92 2.35 -3.38 13.42
C LYS A 92 3.29 -2.45 14.17
N ALA A 93 4.38 -2.04 13.53
CA ALA A 93 5.19 -0.97 14.07
C ALA A 93 4.23 0.17 14.47
N PRO A 94 4.42 0.79 15.65
CA PRO A 94 3.60 1.93 16.03
C PRO A 94 3.59 2.94 14.88
N ALA A 95 2.45 3.60 14.69
CA ALA A 95 2.35 4.62 13.65
C ALA A 95 3.36 5.73 13.95
N CYS A 96 4.14 6.12 12.95
CA CYS A 96 5.04 7.26 13.06
C CYS A 96 4.24 8.49 13.47
N THR A 97 4.66 9.16 14.54
CA THR A 97 4.03 10.37 15.07
C THR A 97 4.70 11.62 14.53
N LYS A 98 4.07 12.78 14.74
CA LYS A 98 4.67 14.07 14.37
C LYS A 98 5.98 14.33 15.13
N GLU A 99 6.11 13.79 16.35
CA GLU A 99 7.34 13.92 17.13
C GLU A 99 8.46 13.04 16.57
N ASP A 100 8.13 11.83 16.12
CA ASP A 100 9.10 10.97 15.43
C ASP A 100 9.62 11.65 14.14
N LEU A 101 8.71 12.28 13.37
CA LEU A 101 9.10 13.08 12.21
C LEU A 101 10.03 14.23 12.60
N ARG A 102 9.71 14.96 13.69
CA ARG A 102 10.53 16.05 14.19
C ARG A 102 11.94 15.57 14.50
N ILE A 103 12.09 14.47 15.23
CA ILE A 103 13.40 13.90 15.60
C ILE A 103 14.22 13.55 14.34
N LEU A 104 13.58 12.92 13.35
CA LEU A 104 14.25 12.57 12.10
C LEU A 104 14.71 13.81 11.32
N MET A 105 13.85 14.82 11.21
CA MET A 105 14.19 16.07 10.51
C MET A 105 15.25 16.88 11.25
N ASP A 106 15.18 16.92 12.58
CA ASP A 106 16.19 17.60 13.42
C ASP A 106 17.58 16.96 13.22
N GLY A 107 17.65 15.63 13.18
CA GLY A 107 18.89 14.92 12.85
C GLY A 107 19.44 15.27 11.46
N LEU A 108 18.57 15.34 10.44
CA LEU A 108 18.99 15.73 9.08
C LEU A 108 19.53 17.17 9.03
N TYR A 109 18.90 18.10 9.76
CA TYR A 109 19.36 19.49 9.78
C TYR A 109 20.60 19.71 10.66
N TYR A 110 20.74 18.96 11.77
CA TYR A 110 21.83 19.11 12.71
C TYR A 110 23.19 18.82 12.07
N ASP A 111 23.28 17.75 11.28
CA ASP A 111 24.50 17.33 10.58
C ASP A 111 24.54 17.80 9.11
N ALA A 112 23.63 18.68 8.69
CA ALA A 112 23.53 19.11 7.29
C ALA A 112 24.80 19.85 6.83
N ALA A 113 25.58 19.20 5.96
CA ALA A 113 26.81 19.75 5.40
C ALA A 113 26.77 19.83 3.87
N SER A 114 25.76 19.21 3.24
CA SER A 114 25.63 19.10 1.80
C SER A 114 24.21 19.43 1.33
N PRO A 115 24.05 19.86 0.07
CA PRO A 115 22.75 19.99 -0.59
C PRO A 115 21.84 18.77 -0.44
N LYS A 116 22.42 17.56 -0.43
CA LYS A 116 21.67 16.30 -0.33
C LYS A 116 20.92 16.18 0.98
N ASP A 117 21.47 16.69 2.08
CA ASP A 117 20.84 16.63 3.40
C ASP A 117 19.53 17.43 3.40
N TYR A 118 19.54 18.59 2.74
CA TYR A 118 18.34 19.42 2.57
C TYR A 118 17.33 18.81 1.59
N GLN A 119 17.82 18.11 0.55
CA GLN A 119 16.95 17.34 -0.36
C GLN A 119 16.25 16.18 0.39
N ASP A 120 16.97 15.48 1.25
CA ASP A 120 16.44 14.37 2.05
C ASP A 120 15.44 14.86 3.09
N ALA A 121 15.70 16.01 3.73
CA ALA A 121 14.75 16.66 4.63
C ALA A 121 13.45 17.06 3.91
N ALA A 122 13.54 17.61 2.70
CA ALA A 122 12.37 17.94 1.89
C ALA A 122 11.62 16.70 1.41
N LEU A 123 12.34 15.64 1.02
CA LEU A 123 11.73 14.36 0.66
C LEU A 123 10.97 13.77 1.84
N LEU A 124 11.57 13.73 3.03
CA LEU A 124 10.95 13.21 4.24
C LEU A 124 9.69 14.00 4.62
N ALA A 125 9.76 15.33 4.59
CA ALA A 125 8.62 16.20 4.84
C ALA A 125 7.50 15.95 3.84
N LEU A 126 7.81 15.93 2.54
CA LEU A 126 6.82 15.67 1.49
C LEU A 126 6.23 14.27 1.59
N MET A 127 7.03 13.25 1.93
CA MET A 127 6.54 11.89 2.16
C MET A 127 5.53 11.85 3.31
N TRP A 128 5.75 12.59 4.39
CA TRP A 128 4.80 12.68 5.50
C TRP A 128 3.42 13.17 5.01
N TYR A 129 3.38 14.27 4.25
CA TYR A 129 2.14 14.84 3.71
C TYR A 129 1.57 14.05 2.50
N ALA A 130 2.41 13.30 1.79
CA ALA A 130 2.02 12.44 0.69
C ALA A 130 1.70 10.99 1.11
N PHE A 131 1.56 10.73 2.41
CA PHE A 131 1.27 9.40 2.99
C PHE A 131 2.29 8.31 2.58
N GLY A 132 3.58 8.64 2.62
CA GLY A 132 4.70 7.70 2.49
C GLY A 132 5.07 7.28 1.07
N ARG A 133 4.61 7.99 0.04
CA ARG A 133 4.83 7.61 -1.38
C ARG A 133 5.99 8.40 -2.01
N ALA A 134 7.21 7.94 -1.78
CA ALA A 134 8.42 8.57 -2.33
C ALA A 134 8.48 8.54 -3.87
N SER A 135 8.02 7.46 -4.51
CA SER A 135 8.13 7.27 -5.97
C SER A 135 7.40 8.34 -6.78
N ASP A 136 6.25 8.81 -6.28
CA ASP A 136 5.46 9.83 -6.98
C ASP A 136 6.14 11.21 -6.92
N LEU A 137 6.95 11.45 -5.88
CA LEU A 137 7.66 12.72 -5.69
C LEU A 137 8.86 12.88 -6.64
N GLY A 138 9.41 11.78 -7.15
CA GLY A 138 10.54 11.82 -8.09
C GLY A 138 10.22 12.45 -9.44
N PHE A 139 8.94 12.52 -9.81
CA PHE A 139 8.49 13.12 -11.07
C PHE A 139 8.02 14.57 -10.92
N VAL A 140 8.08 15.13 -9.70
CA VAL A 140 7.59 16.48 -9.44
C VAL A 140 8.64 17.51 -9.91
N VAL A 141 8.24 18.36 -10.85
CA VAL A 141 9.02 19.51 -11.30
C VAL A 141 8.52 20.80 -10.66
N LYS A 142 9.35 21.85 -10.65
CA LYS A 142 9.01 23.15 -10.06
C LYS A 142 7.72 23.75 -10.65
N GLY A 143 7.44 23.52 -11.93
CA GLY A 143 6.19 23.94 -12.59
C GLY A 143 4.92 23.23 -12.10
N ASN A 144 5.05 22.18 -11.30
CA ASN A 144 3.91 21.55 -10.62
C ASN A 144 3.53 22.26 -9.33
N LEU A 145 4.35 23.20 -8.84
CA LEU A 145 4.02 24.03 -7.71
C LEU A 145 3.16 25.22 -8.15
N SER A 146 2.13 25.52 -7.36
CA SER A 146 1.37 26.76 -7.49
C SER A 146 1.04 27.31 -6.11
N VAL A 147 0.89 28.62 -6.01
CA VAL A 147 0.60 29.30 -4.74
C VAL A 147 -0.74 30.01 -4.89
N SER A 148 -1.66 29.76 -3.95
CA SER A 148 -2.95 30.45 -3.90
C SER A 148 -2.82 31.80 -3.18
N ALA A 149 -3.83 32.66 -3.36
CA ALA A 149 -3.88 33.99 -2.78
C ALA A 149 -3.89 33.98 -1.24
N ASP A 150 -4.29 32.87 -0.62
CA ASP A 150 -4.26 32.62 0.83
C ASP A 150 -2.92 32.06 1.33
N GLY A 151 -1.91 31.95 0.46
CA GLY A 151 -0.57 31.46 0.81
C GLY A 151 -0.46 29.93 0.90
N VAL A 152 -1.48 29.18 0.46
CA VAL A 152 -1.42 27.73 0.37
C VAL A 152 -0.63 27.31 -0.87
N VAL A 153 0.31 26.38 -0.70
CA VAL A 153 1.10 25.82 -1.81
C VAL A 153 0.49 24.51 -2.27
N PHE A 154 0.20 24.40 -3.56
CA PHE A 154 -0.33 23.20 -4.18
C PHE A 154 0.77 22.50 -4.97
N VAL A 155 0.90 21.19 -4.75
CA VAL A 155 1.80 20.30 -5.49
C VAL A 155 0.94 19.37 -6.34
N ARG A 156 1.08 19.45 -7.66
CA ARG A 156 0.49 18.48 -8.58
C ARG A 156 1.45 17.33 -8.80
N LEU A 157 0.98 16.10 -8.69
CA LEU A 157 1.77 14.89 -8.91
C LEU A 157 0.96 13.85 -9.65
N ILE A 158 1.64 13.03 -10.45
CA ILE A 158 1.02 11.91 -11.14
C ILE A 158 1.30 10.66 -10.32
N ARG A 159 0.25 9.91 -10.01
CA ARG A 159 0.37 8.61 -9.35
C ARG A 159 0.99 7.61 -10.31
N VAL A 160 2.19 7.14 -10.01
CA VAL A 160 2.93 6.22 -10.90
C VAL A 160 2.12 4.94 -11.19
N LYS A 161 1.40 4.43 -10.19
CA LYS A 161 0.64 3.18 -10.33
C LYS A 161 -0.69 3.31 -11.08
N THR A 162 -1.35 4.47 -10.99
CA THR A 162 -2.69 4.67 -11.56
C THR A 162 -2.70 5.62 -12.74
N ALA A 163 -1.57 6.26 -13.06
CA ALA A 163 -1.45 7.35 -14.03
C ALA A 163 -2.44 8.51 -13.79
N GLU A 164 -2.94 8.64 -12.55
CA GLU A 164 -3.92 9.64 -12.18
C GLU A 164 -3.23 10.87 -11.59
N GLU A 165 -3.62 12.05 -12.05
CA GLU A 165 -3.16 13.31 -11.48
C GLU A 165 -3.83 13.56 -10.12
N GLN A 166 -3.03 13.87 -9.11
CA GLN A 166 -3.50 14.25 -7.79
C GLN A 166 -2.83 15.54 -7.33
N GLY A 167 -3.61 16.37 -6.64
CA GLY A 167 -3.12 17.58 -5.98
C GLY A 167 -2.95 17.36 -4.48
N ILE A 168 -1.86 17.86 -3.92
CA ILE A 168 -1.66 17.99 -2.47
C ILE A 168 -1.60 19.48 -2.13
N SER A 169 -2.37 19.91 -1.14
CA SER A 169 -2.27 21.24 -0.55
C SER A 169 -1.37 21.19 0.68
N LEU A 170 -0.32 22.00 0.67
CA LEU A 170 0.64 22.14 1.74
C LEU A 170 0.39 23.46 2.49
N PHE A 171 0.26 23.33 3.81
CA PHE A 171 0.09 24.46 4.70
C PHE A 171 1.38 24.68 5.51
N PRO A 172 1.73 25.93 5.84
CA PRO A 172 2.83 26.20 6.74
C PRO A 172 2.52 25.65 8.13
N ASP A 173 3.50 24.96 8.72
CA ASP A 173 3.46 24.61 10.14
C ASP A 173 3.84 25.86 10.95
N LYS A 174 2.89 26.36 11.75
CA LYS A 174 3.06 27.60 12.52
C LYS A 174 3.84 27.40 13.81
N ASP A 175 3.85 26.17 14.33
CA ASP A 175 4.39 25.87 15.66
C ASP A 175 5.81 25.30 15.57
N ASN A 176 6.17 24.71 14.43
CA ASN A 176 7.47 24.09 14.25
C ASN A 176 8.00 24.23 12.82
N PHE A 177 9.01 25.07 12.63
CA PHE A 177 9.66 25.26 11.34
C PHE A 177 10.41 24.01 10.86
N ILE A 178 10.91 23.17 11.79
CA ILE A 178 11.66 21.95 11.46
C ILE A 178 10.78 20.98 10.68
N THR A 179 9.52 20.80 11.07
CA THR A 179 8.57 19.91 10.39
C THR A 179 7.74 20.60 9.31
N CYS A 180 8.03 21.87 9.01
CA CYS A 180 7.27 22.66 8.06
C CYS A 180 7.62 22.23 6.62
N PRO A 181 6.65 21.73 5.83
CA PRO A 181 6.94 21.26 4.48
C PRO A 181 7.38 22.39 3.55
N LEU A 182 6.85 23.60 3.75
CA LEU A 182 7.24 24.76 2.96
C LEU A 182 8.68 25.17 3.25
N HIS A 183 9.09 25.16 4.53
CA HIS A 183 10.46 25.43 4.92
C HIS A 183 11.41 24.40 4.30
N ALA A 184 11.08 23.11 4.40
CA ALA A 184 11.90 22.04 3.85
C ALA A 184 12.06 22.17 2.32
N ILE A 185 10.98 22.44 1.59
CA ILE A 185 11.03 22.67 0.13
C ILE A 185 11.91 23.88 -0.20
N VAL A 186 11.73 25.01 0.50
CA VAL A 186 12.51 26.22 0.25
C VAL A 186 13.99 25.96 0.50
N MET A 187 14.35 25.31 1.62
CA MET A 187 15.74 24.97 1.92
C MET A 187 16.33 24.04 0.85
N ALA A 188 15.59 23.02 0.42
CA ALA A 188 16.02 22.16 -0.67
C ALA A 188 16.27 22.93 -1.97
N LEU A 189 15.41 23.91 -2.31
CA LEU A 189 15.56 24.74 -3.50
C LEU A 189 16.75 25.70 -3.42
N VAL A 190 16.95 26.34 -2.27
CA VAL A 190 18.06 27.28 -2.04
C VAL A 190 19.41 26.58 -2.10
N MET A 191 19.47 25.35 -1.58
CA MET A 191 20.72 24.59 -1.49
C MET A 191 21.04 23.80 -2.76
N GLN A 192 20.28 23.93 -3.86
CA GLN A 192 20.61 23.23 -5.11
C GLN A 192 21.93 23.74 -5.70
N ASP A 193 22.87 22.84 -5.98
CA ASP A 193 24.18 23.15 -6.57
C ASP A 193 24.09 23.83 -7.95
N ALA A 194 23.01 23.55 -8.68
CA ALA A 194 22.81 24.07 -10.02
C ALA A 194 21.31 24.30 -10.31
N PRO A 195 20.98 25.23 -11.21
CA PRO A 195 19.62 25.39 -11.70
C PRO A 195 19.07 24.08 -12.29
N CYS A 196 18.03 23.54 -11.66
CA CYS A 196 17.33 22.33 -12.12
C CYS A 196 15.83 22.56 -12.23
N ALA A 197 15.17 21.84 -13.15
CA ALA A 197 13.71 21.85 -13.29
C ALA A 197 13.03 20.98 -12.22
N GLN A 198 13.72 19.96 -11.70
CA GLN A 198 13.18 19.06 -10.68
C GLN A 198 13.01 19.78 -9.35
N LEU A 199 11.94 19.43 -8.63
CA LEU A 199 11.71 19.91 -7.28
C LEU A 199 12.70 19.27 -6.31
N LEU A 200 12.90 17.95 -6.43
CA LEU A 200 13.86 17.18 -5.65
C LEU A 200 14.90 16.54 -6.55
N VAL A 201 16.18 16.80 -6.28
CA VAL A 201 17.32 16.25 -7.05
C VAL A 201 17.93 15.13 -6.23
N HIS A 202 17.31 13.95 -6.27
CA HIS A 202 17.79 12.78 -5.54
C HIS A 202 18.18 11.66 -6.52
N PRO A 203 19.38 11.03 -6.41
CA PRO A 203 19.86 10.04 -7.38
C PRO A 203 18.91 8.85 -7.60
N HIS A 204 18.23 8.41 -6.53
CA HIS A 204 17.28 7.30 -6.57
C HIS A 204 15.91 7.69 -7.15
N LEU A 205 15.61 8.99 -7.24
CA LEU A 205 14.41 9.52 -7.89
C LEU A 205 14.67 9.90 -9.34
N ALA A 206 15.89 10.35 -9.65
CA ALA A 206 16.32 10.79 -10.98
C ALA A 206 16.65 9.62 -11.93
N ALA A 207 16.81 8.40 -11.42
CA ALA A 207 17.05 7.19 -12.22
C ALA A 207 15.92 6.87 -13.23
N SER A 208 14.77 7.55 -13.14
CA SER A 208 13.69 7.46 -14.12
C SER A 208 13.80 8.46 -15.28
N SER A 209 14.83 9.32 -15.33
CA SER A 209 14.88 10.48 -16.24
C SER A 209 16.01 10.51 -17.29
N TYR A 210 16.84 9.46 -17.40
CA TYR A 210 17.94 9.45 -18.39
C TYR A 210 18.19 8.13 -19.14
N GLU A 211 17.20 7.24 -19.26
CA GLU A 211 17.25 6.29 -20.37
C GLU A 211 16.38 6.82 -21.50
N ASN A 212 17.07 7.22 -22.56
CA ASN A 212 16.52 7.54 -23.85
C ASN A 212 15.36 6.60 -24.18
N MET A 213 14.26 7.21 -24.61
CA MET A 213 13.22 6.56 -25.38
C MET A 213 13.78 6.15 -26.75
N THR A 214 14.70 5.18 -26.76
CA THR A 214 14.97 4.32 -27.88
C THR A 214 14.16 3.05 -27.63
N ALA A 215 13.25 2.76 -28.56
CA ALA A 215 12.33 1.64 -28.48
C ALA A 215 13.07 0.35 -28.04
N PRO A 216 12.49 -0.45 -27.12
CA PRO A 216 13.11 -1.68 -26.70
C PRO A 216 13.17 -2.62 -27.90
N VAL A 217 14.38 -3.03 -28.27
CA VAL A 217 14.57 -4.21 -29.10
C VAL A 217 14.18 -5.39 -28.22
N ASP A 218 13.06 -6.03 -28.55
CA ASP A 218 12.55 -7.21 -27.88
C ASP A 218 13.57 -8.36 -27.97
N VAL A 219 14.38 -8.53 -26.92
CA VAL A 219 15.12 -9.76 -26.70
C VAL A 219 14.40 -10.53 -25.59
N PRO A 220 13.79 -11.69 -25.89
CA PRO A 220 13.07 -12.47 -24.90
C PRO A 220 14.00 -12.95 -23.78
N LEU A 221 13.51 -12.86 -22.54
CA LEU A 221 14.14 -13.26 -21.27
C LEU A 221 14.82 -14.64 -21.29
N ALA A 222 14.43 -15.53 -22.21
CA ALA A 222 15.04 -16.84 -22.39
C ALA A 222 16.51 -16.77 -22.89
N GLU A 223 16.86 -15.81 -23.74
CA GLU A 223 18.23 -15.67 -24.28
C GLU A 223 19.19 -15.02 -23.26
N ALA A 224 18.66 -14.16 -22.39
CA ALA A 224 19.40 -13.55 -21.30
C ALA A 224 19.80 -14.58 -20.22
N LEU A 225 18.97 -15.60 -19.98
CA LEU A 225 19.24 -16.62 -18.97
C LEU A 225 20.26 -17.68 -19.42
N VAL A 226 20.32 -18.00 -20.73
CA VAL A 226 21.31 -18.94 -21.29
C VAL A 226 22.74 -18.38 -21.23
N SER A 227 22.88 -17.06 -21.27
CA SER A 227 24.19 -16.40 -21.23
C SER A 227 24.86 -16.47 -19.86
N CYS A 228 24.09 -16.58 -18.77
CA CYS A 228 24.63 -16.69 -17.41
C CYS A 228 25.10 -18.11 -17.03
N GLU A 229 24.66 -19.16 -17.75
CA GLU A 229 25.08 -20.54 -17.46
C GLU A 229 26.40 -20.92 -18.15
N LYS A 230 26.88 -20.12 -19.13
CA LYS A 230 28.16 -20.39 -19.83
C LYS A 230 29.40 -19.78 -19.18
N GLN A 231 29.27 -19.17 -18.01
CA GLN A 231 30.39 -18.58 -17.25
C GLN A 231 30.67 -19.29 -15.92
N ARG A 232 30.44 -20.61 -15.88
CA ARG A 232 30.94 -21.47 -14.81
C ARG A 232 31.70 -22.66 -15.36
#